data_AF-A0A352KPD3-F1
#
_entry.id   AF-A0A352KPD3-F1
#
_cell.length_a   1.000
_cell.length_b   1.000
_cell.length_c   1.000
_cell.angle_alpha   90.00
_cell.angle_beta   90.00
_cell.angle_gamma   90.00
#
_symmetry.space_group_name_H-M   'P 1'
#
loop_
_entity.id
_entity.type
_entity.pdbx_description
1 polymer ?
#
loop_
_entity_poly.entity_id
_entity_poly.type
_entity_poly.pdbx_seq_one_letter_code
_entity_poly.pdbx_strand_id
1 'polypeptide(L)'
;MSTPLQNLRRQIDGTLKQIFGTDMDLIEITQISGGSISSCLHACTSHGDYFLKSGGADSIRQLRAEADALRWLQKTSFRVPRVLTVQTIQGGALLVMEYLRLRPVRDWEAYAGALVALHRMTHSQFGWHQNNYIGATEQRNPW
;
A
#
# COMPACT_ATOMS: atom_id res chain seq x y z
N MET A 1 19.70 3.82 -24.04
CA MET A 1 18.41 3.23 -23.63
C MET A 1 18.35 3.22 -22.12
N SER A 2 17.31 3.77 -21.49
CA SER A 2 17.16 3.77 -20.02
C SER A 2 16.77 2.37 -19.54
N THR A 3 17.33 1.91 -18.42
CA THR A 3 17.02 0.58 -17.86
C THR A 3 15.60 0.55 -17.26
N PRO A 4 14.97 -0.63 -17.13
CA PRO A 4 13.65 -0.75 -16.49
C PRO A 4 13.56 -0.09 -15.10
N LEU A 5 14.62 -0.21 -14.30
CA LEU A 5 14.72 0.42 -12.97
C LEU A 5 14.81 1.96 -13.05
N GLN A 6 15.55 2.51 -14.01
CA GLN A 6 15.61 3.96 -14.22
C GLN A 6 14.24 4.52 -14.65
N ASN A 7 13.51 3.79 -15.49
CA ASN A 7 12.15 4.17 -15.91
C ASN A 7 11.18 4.13 -14.73
N LEU A 8 11.25 3.10 -13.87
CA LEU A 8 10.42 3.03 -12.68
C LEU A 8 10.73 4.16 -11.69
N ARG A 9 12.02 4.47 -11.45
CA ARG A 9 12.43 5.61 -10.60
C ARG A 9 11.83 6.92 -11.08
N ARG A 10 11.87 7.19 -12.39
CA ARG A 10 11.30 8.42 -12.97
C ARG A 10 9.78 8.50 -12.76
N GLN A 11 9.08 7.38 -12.89
CA GLN A 11 7.64 7.32 -12.69
C GLN A 11 7.25 7.47 -11.21
N ILE A 12 8.06 6.94 -10.30
CA ILE A 12 7.92 7.16 -8.85
C ILE A 12 8.14 8.64 -8.51
N ASP A 13 9.21 9.26 -9.03
CA ASP A 13 9.47 10.70 -8.84
C ASP A 13 8.29 11.54 -9.34
N GLY A 14 7.82 11.29 -10.56
CA GLY A 14 6.66 11.99 -11.13
C GLY A 14 5.38 11.80 -10.29
N THR A 15 5.13 10.58 -9.80
CA THR A 15 3.99 10.28 -8.92
C THR A 15 4.08 11.07 -7.61
N LEU A 16 5.24 11.08 -6.97
CA LEU A 16 5.43 11.78 -5.70
C LEU A 16 5.33 13.31 -5.89
N LYS A 17 5.83 13.85 -7.01
CA LYS A 17 5.68 15.28 -7.34
C LYS A 17 4.24 15.69 -7.62
N GLN A 18 3.41 14.79 -8.18
CA GLN A 18 1.97 15.03 -8.30
C GLN A 18 1.28 15.15 -6.94
N ILE A 19 1.78 14.46 -5.91
CA ILE A 19 1.20 14.46 -4.56
C ILE A 19 1.70 15.67 -3.76
N PHE A 20 2.99 15.97 -3.84
CA PHE A 20 3.67 16.91 -2.92
C PHE A 20 4.08 18.23 -3.56
N GLY A 21 4.12 18.33 -4.89
CA GLY A 21 4.66 19.48 -5.60
C GLY A 21 5.96 19.16 -6.34
N THR A 22 6.29 19.98 -7.34
CA THR A 22 7.46 19.77 -8.21
C THR A 22 8.80 20.04 -7.53
N ASP A 23 8.79 20.76 -6.42
CA ASP A 23 9.91 21.05 -5.52
C ASP A 23 10.28 19.88 -4.60
N MET A 24 9.47 18.81 -4.56
CA MET A 24 9.79 17.60 -3.83
C MET A 24 10.99 16.88 -4.47
N ASP A 25 12.05 16.71 -3.67
CA ASP A 25 13.19 15.89 -4.04
C ASP A 25 13.04 14.41 -3.64
N LEU A 26 13.15 13.53 -4.63
CA LEU A 26 13.35 12.10 -4.43
C LEU A 26 14.84 11.81 -4.18
N ILE A 27 15.18 11.57 -2.92
CA ILE A 27 16.56 11.36 -2.46
C ILE A 27 17.00 9.95 -2.85
N GLU A 28 16.29 8.94 -2.36
CA GLU A 28 16.69 7.54 -2.53
C GLU A 28 15.48 6.64 -2.80
N ILE A 29 15.71 5.57 -3.58
CA ILE A 29 14.77 4.44 -3.68
C ILE A 29 15.56 3.17 -3.44
N THR A 30 15.14 2.40 -2.44
CA THR A 30 15.71 1.08 -2.15
C THR A 30 14.64 0.01 -2.32
N GLN A 31 15.05 -1.14 -2.86
CA GLN A 31 14.21 -2.33 -2.83
C GLN A 31 14.33 -2.97 -1.46
N ILE A 32 13.19 -3.26 -0.84
CA ILE A 32 13.12 -3.86 0.48
C ILE A 32 12.40 -5.21 0.41
N SER A 33 12.72 -6.08 1.37
CA SER A 33 12.09 -7.39 1.47
C SER A 33 10.61 -7.29 1.87
N GLY A 34 9.86 -8.38 1.68
CA GLY A 34 8.45 -8.47 2.08
C GLY A 34 7.44 -8.55 0.92
N GLY A 35 7.90 -8.53 -0.33
CA GLY A 35 7.08 -8.78 -1.51
C GLY A 35 7.23 -10.21 -2.03
N SER A 36 6.13 -10.97 -2.08
CA SER A 36 6.08 -12.27 -2.78
C SER A 36 5.40 -12.19 -4.15
N ILE A 37 4.70 -11.08 -4.44
CA ILE A 37 3.86 -10.88 -5.64
C ILE A 37 4.16 -9.50 -6.27
N SER A 38 4.18 -8.46 -5.44
CA SER A 38 4.61 -7.11 -5.82
C SER A 38 6.03 -6.84 -5.34
N SER A 39 6.79 -6.05 -6.09
CA SER A 39 8.03 -5.45 -5.61
C SER A 39 7.72 -4.41 -4.54
N CYS A 40 8.43 -4.48 -3.41
CA CYS A 40 8.33 -3.53 -2.32
C CYS A 40 9.53 -2.58 -2.35
N LEU A 41 9.25 -1.28 -2.27
CA LEU A 41 10.25 -0.22 -2.35
C LEU A 41 10.07 0.74 -1.17
N HIS A 42 11.18 1.27 -0.67
CA HIS A 42 11.19 2.42 0.22
C HIS A 42 11.72 3.62 -0.57
N ALA A 43 10.94 4.71 -0.59
CA ALA A 43 11.37 5.99 -1.13
C ALA A 43 11.62 6.98 0.01
N CYS A 44 12.85 7.50 0.06
CA CYS A 44 13.23 8.60 0.92
C CYS A 44 13.10 9.90 0.12
N THR A 45 12.41 10.90 0.68
CA THR A 45 12.18 12.19 0.04
C THR A 45 12.40 13.35 1.00
N SER A 46 12.49 14.56 0.46
CA SER A 46 12.42 15.82 1.22
C SER A 46 11.15 15.95 2.09
N HIS A 47 10.10 15.20 1.78
CA HIS A 47 8.79 15.22 2.46
C HIS A 47 8.56 13.98 3.35
N GLY A 48 9.62 13.23 3.66
CA GLY A 48 9.57 12.02 4.50
C GLY A 48 9.67 10.71 3.72
N ASP A 49 9.41 9.62 4.43
CA ASP A 49 9.57 8.25 3.96
C ASP A 49 8.24 7.67 3.45
N TYR A 50 8.28 6.98 2.30
CA TYR A 50 7.13 6.33 1.69
C TYR A 50 7.42 4.86 1.36
N PHE A 51 6.43 4.01 1.59
CA PHE A 51 6.44 2.62 1.16
C PHE A 51 5.67 2.51 -0.15
N LEU A 52 6.23 1.78 -1.11
CA LEU A 52 5.63 1.60 -2.43
C LEU A 52 5.53 0.11 -2.76
N LYS A 53 4.39 -0.26 -3.32
CA LYS A 53 4.21 -1.55 -3.99
C LYS A 53 4.09 -1.32 -5.49
N SER A 54 4.91 -2.04 -6.25
CA SER A 54 4.90 -2.03 -7.71
C SER A 54 4.65 -3.44 -8.24
N GLY A 55 3.83 -3.57 -9.27
CA GLY A 55 3.60 -4.84 -9.96
C GLY A 55 3.47 -4.65 -11.47
N GLY A 56 3.36 -5.76 -12.21
CA GLY A 56 3.15 -5.75 -13.66
C GLY A 56 1.77 -5.24 -14.07
N ALA A 57 1.47 -5.27 -15.38
CA ALA A 57 0.27 -4.68 -15.97
C ALA A 57 -1.05 -5.11 -15.29
N ASP A 58 -1.15 -6.37 -14.87
CA ASP A 58 -2.37 -6.93 -14.26
C ASP A 58 -2.51 -6.65 -12.76
N SER A 59 -1.50 -6.05 -12.12
CA SER A 59 -1.48 -5.84 -10.67
C SER A 59 -2.40 -4.71 -10.19
N ILE A 60 -2.92 -3.86 -11.08
CA ILE A 60 -3.73 -2.70 -10.71
C ILE A 60 -4.99 -3.09 -9.91
N ARG A 61 -5.63 -4.22 -10.24
CA ARG A 61 -6.82 -4.68 -9.50
C ARG A 61 -6.46 -5.08 -8.07
N GLN A 62 -5.37 -5.83 -7.91
CA GLN A 62 -4.87 -6.24 -6.60
C GLN A 62 -4.46 -5.05 -5.74
N LEU A 63 -3.69 -4.11 -6.30
CA LEU A 63 -3.25 -2.92 -5.57
C LEU A 63 -4.42 -1.98 -5.21
N ARG A 64 -5.45 -1.87 -6.05
CA ARG A 64 -6.67 -1.11 -5.73
C ARG A 64 -7.48 -1.76 -4.61
N ALA A 65 -7.64 -3.09 -4.64
CA ALA A 65 -8.30 -3.82 -3.56
C ALA A 65 -7.56 -3.67 -2.23
N GLU A 66 -6.22 -3.72 -2.24
CA GLU A 66 -5.41 -3.47 -1.05
C GLU A 66 -5.56 -2.03 -0.54
N ALA A 67 -5.46 -1.04 -1.43
CA ALA A 67 -5.64 0.37 -1.09
C ALA A 67 -7.01 0.65 -0.47
N ASP A 68 -8.07 0.04 -0.99
CA ASP A 68 -9.42 0.14 -0.46
C ASP A 68 -9.54 -0.49 0.94
N ALA A 69 -9.04 -1.71 1.12
CA ALA A 69 -9.03 -2.37 2.42
C ALA A 69 -8.26 -1.57 3.49
N LEU A 70 -7.10 -1.02 3.14
CA LEU A 70 -6.32 -0.15 4.04
C LEU A 70 -7.09 1.11 4.41
N ARG A 71 -7.72 1.79 3.46
CA ARG A 71 -8.55 2.98 3.73
C ARG A 71 -9.76 2.68 4.62
N TRP A 72 -10.32 1.48 4.53
CA TRP A 72 -11.35 1.05 5.46
C TRP A 72 -10.78 0.78 6.86
N LEU A 73 -9.67 0.05 6.95
CA LEU A 73 -8.99 -0.27 8.22
C LEU A 73 -8.51 0.98 8.97
N GLN A 74 -8.18 2.07 8.27
CA GLN A 74 -7.86 3.36 8.89
C GLN A 74 -8.95 3.92 9.79
N LYS A 75 -10.21 3.50 9.60
CA LYS A 75 -11.37 3.94 10.38
C LYS A 75 -11.60 3.07 11.63
N THR A 76 -10.71 2.11 11.88
CA THR A 76 -10.85 1.10 12.93
C THR A 76 -9.84 1.34 14.07
N SER A 77 -9.74 0.38 15.00
CA SER A 77 -8.84 0.40 16.15
C SER A 77 -7.35 0.19 15.79
N PHE A 78 -7.03 -0.27 14.59
CA PHE A 78 -5.65 -0.56 14.20
C PHE A 78 -4.93 0.62 13.54
N ARG A 79 -3.65 0.80 13.89
CA ARG A 79 -2.75 1.63 13.07
C ARG A 79 -2.34 0.87 11.81
N VAL A 80 -2.81 1.38 10.67
CA VAL A 80 -2.43 0.93 9.33
C VAL A 80 -1.75 2.08 8.57
N PRO A 81 -0.91 1.81 7.55
CA PRO A 81 -0.28 2.86 6.77
C PRO A 81 -1.33 3.67 6.01
N ARG A 82 -1.14 4.99 5.96
CA ARG A 82 -2.00 5.84 5.13
C ARG A 82 -1.73 5.64 3.65
N VAL A 83 -2.77 5.30 2.89
CA VAL A 83 -2.72 5.26 1.43
C VAL A 83 -2.68 6.68 0.88
N LEU A 84 -1.69 6.98 0.05
CA LEU A 84 -1.58 8.26 -0.64
C LEU A 84 -2.22 8.16 -2.02
N THR A 85 -1.81 7.18 -2.81
CA THR A 85 -2.38 6.95 -4.15
C THR A 85 -2.21 5.50 -4.60
N VAL A 86 -3.06 5.09 -5.54
CA VAL A 86 -2.90 3.87 -6.32
C VAL A 86 -3.23 4.18 -7.77
N GLN A 87 -2.30 3.89 -8.68
CA GLN A 87 -2.46 4.23 -10.09
C GLN A 87 -1.74 3.27 -11.02
N THR A 88 -2.14 3.31 -12.29
CA THR A 88 -1.42 2.66 -13.38
C THR A 88 -0.19 3.48 -13.75
N ILE A 89 0.91 2.79 -14.03
CA ILE A 89 2.15 3.35 -14.55
C ILE A 89 2.52 2.60 -15.84
N GLN A 90 3.48 3.10 -16.61
CA GLN A 90 3.96 2.42 -17.80
C GLN A 90 4.52 1.03 -17.43
N GLY A 91 3.90 0.00 -18.00
CA GLY A 91 4.27 -1.40 -17.76
C GLY A 91 3.72 -2.01 -16.48
N GLY A 92 2.90 -1.29 -15.70
CA GLY A 92 2.45 -1.81 -14.41
C GLY A 92 1.51 -0.93 -13.60
N ALA A 93 1.54 -1.13 -12.29
CA ALA A 93 0.80 -0.32 -11.34
C ALA A 93 1.64 -0.03 -10.10
N LEU A 94 1.29 1.05 -9.42
CA LEU A 94 1.98 1.58 -8.26
C LEU A 94 0.98 1.95 -7.16
N LEU A 95 1.24 1.50 -5.94
CA LEU A 95 0.56 1.92 -4.73
C LEU A 95 1.58 2.61 -3.82
N VAL A 96 1.30 3.87 -3.44
CA VAL A 96 2.14 4.68 -2.55
C VAL A 96 1.42 4.84 -1.22
N MET A 97 2.11 4.56 -0.12
CA MET A 97 1.60 4.68 1.23
C MET A 97 2.65 5.20 2.21
N GLU A 98 2.20 5.63 3.38
CA GLU A 98 3.04 5.99 4.52
C GLU A 98 4.03 4.87 4.85
N TYR A 99 5.31 5.22 5.02
CA TYR A 99 6.29 4.28 5.54
C TYR A 99 6.20 4.20 7.06
N LEU A 100 5.78 3.05 7.59
CA LEU A 100 5.75 2.80 9.03
C LEU A 100 7.09 2.21 9.49
N ARG A 101 7.72 2.86 10.47
CA ARG A 101 8.90 2.31 11.17
C ARG A 101 8.43 1.25 12.18
N LEU A 102 8.27 0.03 11.69
CA LEU A 102 7.78 -1.10 12.47
C LEU A 102 8.74 -1.46 13.61
N ARG A 103 8.17 -1.86 14.74
CA ARG A 103 8.89 -2.37 15.91
C ARG A 103 8.21 -3.65 16.37
N PRO A 104 8.94 -4.58 17.02
CA PRO A 104 8.31 -5.76 17.61
C PRO A 104 7.18 -5.36 18.55
N VAL A 105 6.09 -6.11 18.50
CA VAL A 105 4.98 -5.93 19.45
C VAL A 105 5.52 -6.24 20.85
N ARG A 106 5.33 -5.29 21.77
CA ARG A 106 5.69 -5.45 23.18
C ARG A 106 4.48 -5.59 24.08
N ASP A 107 3.36 -5.01 23.67
CA ASP A 107 2.10 -5.03 24.39
C ASP A 107 1.07 -5.84 23.60
N TRP A 108 0.98 -7.12 23.91
CA TRP A 108 0.04 -8.04 23.29
C TRP A 108 -1.40 -7.84 23.77
N GLU A 109 -1.58 -7.26 24.96
CA GLU A 109 -2.90 -6.98 25.50
C GLU A 109 -3.55 -5.82 24.74
N ALA A 110 -2.80 -4.74 24.49
CA ALA A 110 -3.25 -3.64 23.63
C ALA A 110 -3.57 -4.13 22.20
N TYR A 111 -2.73 -5.01 21.63
CA TYR A 111 -2.99 -5.61 20.33
C TYR A 111 -4.29 -6.43 20.31
N ALA A 112 -4.50 -7.30 21.31
CA ALA A 112 -5.71 -8.09 21.44
C ALA A 112 -6.96 -7.21 21.64
N GLY A 113 -6.84 -6.14 22.44
CA GLY A 113 -7.91 -5.15 22.62
C GLY A 113 -8.31 -4.49 21.31
N ALA A 114 -7.34 -4.09 20.48
CA ALA A 114 -7.61 -3.55 19.15
C ALA A 114 -8.28 -4.59 18.24
N LEU A 115 -7.86 -5.85 18.27
CA LEU A 115 -8.46 -6.93 17.49
C LEU A 115 -9.91 -7.21 17.89
N VAL A 116 -10.20 -7.25 19.19
CA VAL A 116 -11.56 -7.42 19.71
C VAL A 116 -12.44 -6.23 19.29
N ALA A 117 -11.93 -5.01 19.38
CA ALA A 117 -12.66 -3.81 18.95
C ALA A 117 -13.00 -3.86 17.45
N LEU A 118 -12.06 -4.31 16.61
CA LEU A 118 -12.29 -4.50 15.17
C LEU A 118 -13.39 -5.54 14.93
N HIS A 119 -13.32 -6.71 15.56
CA HIS A 119 -14.32 -7.78 15.36
C HIS A 119 -15.71 -7.45 15.90
N ARG A 120 -15.83 -6.48 16.82
CA ARG A 120 -17.13 -5.98 17.29
C ARG A 120 -17.80 -5.01 16.29
N MET A 121 -17.09 -4.55 15.25
CA MET A 121 -17.71 -3.81 14.16
C MET A 121 -18.47 -4.78 13.25
N THR A 122 -19.80 -4.75 13.30
CA THR A 122 -20.66 -5.69 12.56
C THR A 122 -21.31 -5.04 11.33
N HIS A 123 -21.75 -5.88 10.40
CA HIS A 123 -22.58 -5.49 9.26
C HIS A 123 -23.76 -6.46 9.10
N SER A 124 -24.78 -6.09 8.33
CA SER A 124 -26.01 -6.88 8.19
C SER A 124 -25.85 -8.14 7.34
N GLN A 125 -24.78 -8.26 6.57
CA GLN A 125 -24.49 -9.36 5.66
C GLN A 125 -23.02 -9.78 5.78
N PHE A 126 -22.69 -10.99 5.35
CA PHE A 126 -21.30 -11.41 5.18
C PHE A 126 -20.81 -10.97 3.81
N GLY A 127 -19.54 -10.59 3.71
CA GLY A 127 -18.93 -10.19 2.45
C GLY A 127 -18.26 -8.83 2.51
N TRP A 128 -18.13 -8.24 1.33
CA TRP A 128 -17.48 -6.99 1.02
C TRP A 128 -18.11 -6.41 -0.24
N HIS A 129 -18.01 -5.09 -0.42
CA HIS A 129 -18.60 -4.41 -1.58
C HIS A 129 -17.88 -4.74 -2.91
N GLN A 130 -16.74 -5.44 -2.87
CA GLN A 130 -15.99 -5.89 -4.04
C GLN A 130 -15.16 -7.14 -3.73
N ASN A 131 -14.78 -7.89 -4.77
CA ASN A 131 -13.78 -8.96 -4.65
C ASN A 131 -12.44 -8.39 -4.15
N ASN A 132 -11.70 -9.20 -3.41
CA ASN A 132 -10.34 -8.86 -2.99
C ASN A 132 -9.39 -10.04 -3.28
N TYR A 133 -8.25 -10.10 -2.59
CA TYR A 133 -7.22 -11.10 -2.84
C TYR A 133 -6.66 -11.66 -1.53
N ILE A 134 -6.47 -12.99 -1.48
CA ILE A 134 -5.59 -13.65 -0.51
C ILE A 134 -4.34 -14.07 -1.26
N GLY A 135 -3.23 -13.38 -1.01
CA GLY A 135 -2.04 -13.54 -1.83
C GLY A 135 -2.35 -13.19 -3.29
N ALA A 136 -2.09 -14.13 -4.21
CA ALA A 136 -2.36 -13.96 -5.64
C ALA A 136 -3.76 -14.43 -6.07
N THR A 137 -4.49 -15.10 -5.18
CA THR A 137 -5.79 -15.70 -5.48
C THR A 137 -6.89 -14.68 -5.26
N GLU A 138 -7.75 -14.49 -6.26
CA GLU A 138 -8.96 -13.70 -6.11
C GLU A 138 -9.91 -14.36 -5.11
N GLN A 139 -10.36 -13.59 -4.12
CA GLN A 139 -11.38 -13.97 -3.18
C GLN A 139 -12.69 -13.27 -3.55
N ARG A 140 -13.70 -14.07 -3.89
CA ARG A 140 -15.05 -13.60 -4.18
C ARG A 140 -15.74 -13.24 -2.88
N ASN A 141 -16.12 -11.97 -2.74
CA ASN A 141 -16.68 -11.43 -1.50
C ASN A 141 -18.01 -10.66 -1.61
N PRO A 142 -18.75 -10.59 -2.72
CA PRO A 142 -19.96 -9.76 -2.73
C PRO A 142 -20.93 -10.18 -1.61
N TRP A 143 -21.63 -9.18 -1.04
CA TRP A 143 -22.67 -9.35 -0.02
C TRP A 143 -23.82 -10.26 -0.47
#